data_AF-A0A7S0C1J5-F1
#
_entry.id   AF-A0A7S0C1J5-F1
#
_cell.length_a   1.000
_cell.length_b   1.000
_cell.length_c   1.000
_cell.angle_alpha   90.00
_cell.angle_beta   90.00
_cell.angle_gamma   90.00
#
_symmetry.space_group_name_H-M   'P 1'
#
loop_
_entity.id
_entity.type
_entity.pdbx_description
1 polymer ?
#
loop_
_entity_poly.entity_id
_entity_poly.type
_entity_poly.pdbx_seq_one_letter_code
_entity_poly.pdbx_strand_id
1 'polypeptide(L)'
;EYHLGPVLRRDHPQIKILIYDHNKDDAPLWASTILNSNASQFVDGTAVHWYSGSGDRHLDGQVGMADMHALREINGAKKKIVIGSEACHCPSTGYAEGDLDLMWYRAEKYAHVLLADLAAGSSGWIEWNLLLDAMGGPNHLNNLCDAPLLAVPYRAASAKYSPPIESWEHSKPGTVHGNAKPREDI
;
A
#
# COMPACT_ATOMS: atom_id res chain seq x y z
N GLU A 1 -12.10 27.87 12.29
CA GLU A 1 -13.42 27.28 12.65
C GLU A 1 -14.07 26.49 11.52
N TYR A 2 -13.83 26.85 10.25
CA TYR A 2 -14.51 26.23 9.09
C TYR A 2 -13.61 25.28 8.26
N HIS A 3 -12.53 24.76 8.83
CA HIS A 3 -11.59 23.85 8.16
C HIS A 3 -11.57 22.48 8.85
N LEU A 4 -10.87 21.52 8.25
CA LEU A 4 -10.88 20.10 8.62
C LEU A 4 -10.83 19.84 10.13
N GLY A 5 -9.82 20.35 10.82
CA GLY A 5 -9.61 20.10 12.25
C GLY A 5 -10.79 20.53 13.14
N PRO A 6 -11.15 21.83 13.18
CA PRO A 6 -12.29 22.30 13.96
C PRO A 6 -13.62 21.64 13.58
N VAL A 7 -13.87 21.41 12.29
CA VAL A 7 -15.13 20.80 11.82
C VAL A 7 -15.23 19.34 12.27
N LEU A 8 -14.18 18.53 12.06
CA LEU A 8 -14.19 17.13 12.53
C LEU A 8 -14.25 17.04 14.05
N ARG A 9 -13.60 17.94 14.81
CA ARG A 9 -13.70 17.92 16.27
C ARG A 9 -15.07 18.30 16.80
N ARG A 10 -15.81 19.15 16.09
CA ARG A 10 -17.17 19.54 16.46
C ARG A 10 -18.19 18.45 16.09
N ASP A 11 -18.11 17.96 14.85
CA ASP A 11 -19.21 17.17 14.26
C ASP A 11 -18.94 15.65 14.31
N HIS A 12 -17.66 15.23 14.36
CA HIS A 12 -17.23 13.83 14.35
C HIS A 12 -16.00 13.57 15.26
N PRO A 13 -16.08 13.90 16.57
CA PRO A 13 -14.91 13.91 17.47
C PRO A 13 -14.18 12.57 17.61
N GLN A 14 -14.84 11.45 17.29
CA GLN A 14 -14.26 10.11 17.29
C GLN A 14 -13.32 9.83 16.12
N ILE A 15 -13.44 10.58 15.01
CA ILE A 15 -12.63 10.36 13.80
C ILE A 15 -11.21 10.87 14.02
N LYS A 16 -10.25 10.03 13.66
CA LYS A 16 -8.82 10.30 13.78
C LYS A 16 -8.31 11.04 12.56
N ILE A 17 -7.44 12.02 12.77
CA ILE A 17 -6.78 12.76 11.70
C ILE A 17 -5.31 12.33 11.64
N LEU A 18 -4.94 11.68 10.55
CA LEU A 18 -3.56 11.36 10.24
C LEU A 18 -3.01 12.38 9.25
N ILE A 19 -1.80 12.87 9.47
CA ILE A 19 -1.13 13.85 8.60
C ILE A 19 -0.11 13.16 7.69
N TYR A 20 0.36 13.92 6.71
CA TYR A 20 1.40 13.57 5.73
C TYR A 20 0.92 12.65 4.60
N ASP A 21 0.72 11.35 4.86
CA ASP A 21 0.21 10.38 3.88
C ASP A 21 0.98 10.37 2.55
N HIS A 22 2.30 10.27 2.67
CA HIS A 22 3.23 10.25 1.54
C HIS A 22 4.51 9.48 1.88
N ASN A 23 5.47 9.44 0.96
CA ASN A 23 6.68 8.63 1.08
C ASN A 23 7.50 8.92 2.33
N LYS A 24 8.01 7.86 2.94
CA LYS A 24 8.77 7.86 4.19
C LYS A 24 9.92 8.89 4.29
N ASP A 25 10.56 9.24 3.18
CA ASP A 25 11.78 10.07 3.15
C ASP A 25 11.59 11.47 3.80
N ASP A 26 10.52 12.18 3.45
CA ASP A 26 10.26 13.54 3.97
C ASP A 26 9.34 13.54 5.20
N ALA A 27 8.93 12.36 5.69
CA ALA A 27 7.97 12.25 6.79
C ALA A 27 8.43 13.00 8.05
N PRO A 28 9.70 12.93 8.50
CA PRO A 28 10.14 13.65 9.69
C PRO A 28 10.03 15.17 9.57
N LEU A 29 10.36 15.72 8.39
CA LEU A 29 10.29 17.16 8.14
C LEU A 29 8.85 17.67 8.21
N TRP A 30 7.94 17.01 7.50
CA TRP A 30 6.54 17.42 7.45
C TRP A 30 5.79 17.19 8.77
N ALA A 31 6.03 16.05 9.41
CA ALA A 31 5.46 15.76 10.72
C ALA A 31 5.93 16.79 11.75
N SER A 32 7.23 17.11 11.81
CA SER A 32 7.77 18.12 12.72
C SER A 32 7.16 19.50 12.46
N THR A 33 7.04 19.89 11.19
CA THR A 33 6.46 21.19 10.81
C THR A 33 5.01 21.33 11.30
N ILE A 34 4.19 20.31 11.09
CA ILE A 34 2.77 20.35 11.48
C ILE A 34 2.59 20.22 13.00
N LEU A 35 3.35 19.33 13.64
CA LEU A 35 3.26 19.08 15.09
C LEU A 35 3.77 20.25 15.94
N ASN A 36 4.64 21.10 15.39
CA ASN A 36 5.06 22.35 16.03
C ASN A 36 4.12 23.54 15.77
N SER A 37 3.01 23.34 15.04
CA SER A 37 2.02 24.37 14.76
C SER A 37 0.77 24.25 15.65
N ASN A 38 -0.14 25.23 15.56
CA ASN A 38 -1.46 25.17 16.19
C ASN A 38 -2.34 24.02 15.65
N ALA A 39 -1.99 23.41 14.52
CA ALA A 39 -2.72 22.27 13.98
C ALA A 39 -2.53 20.99 14.82
N SER A 40 -1.44 20.91 15.61
CA SER A 40 -1.06 19.73 16.40
C SER A 40 -2.15 19.19 17.34
N GLN A 41 -3.03 20.06 17.82
CA GLN A 41 -4.19 19.72 18.66
C GLN A 41 -5.24 18.88 17.92
N PHE A 42 -5.27 18.98 16.59
CA PHE A 42 -6.20 18.22 15.75
C PHE A 42 -5.59 16.92 15.23
N VAL A 43 -4.26 16.75 15.28
CA VAL A 43 -3.57 15.58 14.73
C VAL A 43 -3.60 14.42 15.71
N ASP A 44 -3.98 13.24 15.26
CA ASP A 44 -3.92 11.99 16.04
C ASP A 44 -2.71 11.12 15.68
N GLY A 45 -2.10 11.32 14.50
CA GLY A 45 -0.98 10.52 14.02
C GLY A 45 -0.43 10.96 12.68
N THR A 46 0.55 10.21 12.19
CA THR A 46 1.20 10.39 10.89
C THR A 46 1.04 9.12 10.06
N ALA A 47 0.62 9.29 8.81
CA ALA A 47 0.51 8.24 7.81
C ALA A 47 1.70 8.32 6.84
N VAL A 48 2.24 7.19 6.40
CA VAL A 48 3.39 7.12 5.48
C VAL A 48 3.22 6.03 4.43
N HIS A 49 3.82 6.24 3.26
CA HIS A 49 3.93 5.27 2.17
C HIS A 49 5.36 4.77 2.04
N TRP A 50 5.56 3.54 1.55
CA TRP A 50 6.91 2.94 1.47
C TRP A 50 7.69 3.22 0.18
N TYR A 51 7.17 4.03 -0.74
CA TYR A 51 7.74 4.23 -2.10
C TYR A 51 8.90 5.23 -2.09
N SER A 52 9.85 4.97 -1.22
CA SER A 52 11.06 5.76 -1.02
C SER A 52 12.25 5.18 -1.80
N GLY A 53 13.27 6.00 -2.02
CA GLY A 53 14.35 5.70 -2.95
C GLY A 53 14.27 6.57 -4.20
N SER A 54 15.36 6.68 -4.93
CA SER A 54 15.64 7.67 -5.99
C SER A 54 14.79 7.54 -7.27
N GLY A 55 13.51 7.19 -7.15
CA GLY A 55 12.57 6.94 -8.24
C GLY A 55 12.61 5.52 -8.81
N ASP A 56 13.48 4.65 -8.29
CA ASP A 56 13.55 3.25 -8.71
C ASP A 56 12.51 2.41 -7.96
N ARG A 57 11.41 2.10 -8.64
CA ARG A 57 10.29 1.31 -8.12
C ARG A 57 10.66 -0.14 -7.82
N HIS A 58 11.75 -0.67 -8.38
CA HIS A 58 12.25 -2.00 -7.99
C HIS A 58 12.79 -2.01 -6.56
N LEU A 59 13.11 -0.84 -6.00
CA LEU A 59 13.56 -0.62 -4.64
C LEU A 59 12.41 -0.22 -3.70
N ASP A 60 11.16 -0.23 -4.16
CA ASP A 60 9.98 -0.09 -3.30
C ASP A 60 10.09 -1.12 -2.16
N GLY A 61 9.92 -0.67 -0.92
CA GLY A 61 10.11 -1.52 0.26
C GLY A 61 11.56 -1.97 0.52
N GLN A 62 12.57 -1.31 -0.07
CA GLN A 62 13.98 -1.63 0.17
C GLN A 62 14.78 -0.41 0.64
N VAL A 63 14.50 0.76 0.07
CA VAL A 63 15.23 2.00 0.34
C VAL A 63 14.28 3.00 0.99
N GLY A 64 14.75 3.72 2.00
CA GLY A 64 13.92 4.63 2.79
C GLY A 64 13.07 3.91 3.82
N MET A 65 13.74 3.11 4.66
CA MET A 65 13.34 3.10 6.06
C MET A 65 13.25 4.58 6.45
N ALA A 66 12.04 5.17 6.46
CA ALA A 66 11.81 6.28 7.34
C ALA A 66 12.44 5.81 8.62
N ASP A 67 13.30 6.65 9.18
CA ASP A 67 13.64 6.46 10.55
C ASP A 67 12.33 6.68 11.32
N MET A 68 11.50 5.63 11.38
CA MET A 68 10.23 5.63 12.06
C MET A 68 10.53 5.91 13.54
N HIS A 69 11.75 5.59 14.02
CA HIS A 69 12.26 6.14 15.27
C HIS A 69 12.41 7.67 15.22
N ALA A 70 13.01 8.27 14.20
CA ALA A 70 13.03 9.74 14.05
C ALA A 70 11.61 10.37 14.09
N LEU A 71 10.60 9.73 13.48
CA LEU A 71 9.20 10.17 13.63
C LEU A 71 8.73 10.11 15.10
N ARG A 72 9.15 9.09 15.86
CA ARG A 72 8.85 8.97 17.30
C ARG A 72 9.58 9.99 18.17
N GLU A 73 10.76 10.44 17.76
CA GLU A 73 11.55 11.44 18.48
C GLU A 73 11.06 12.88 18.28
N ILE A 74 10.14 13.14 17.34
CA ILE A 74 9.54 14.45 17.16
C ILE A 74 8.70 14.85 18.39
N ASN A 75 8.87 16.10 18.82
CA ASN A 75 8.10 16.65 19.94
C ASN A 75 6.58 16.54 19.65
N GLY A 76 5.84 15.99 20.61
CA GLY A 76 4.40 15.75 20.47
C GLY A 76 4.01 14.50 19.67
N ALA A 77 4.96 13.77 19.06
CA ALA A 77 4.67 12.57 18.27
C ALA A 77 4.64 11.27 19.10
N LYS A 78 5.31 11.23 20.27
CA LYS A 78 5.49 10.01 21.08
C LYS A 78 4.20 9.27 21.46
N LYS A 79 3.09 9.98 21.63
CA LYS A 79 1.77 9.40 21.97
C LYS A 79 0.80 9.32 20.79
N LYS A 80 1.20 9.77 19.61
CA LYS A 80 0.37 9.81 18.41
C LYS A 80 0.55 8.52 17.60
N ILE A 81 -0.37 8.18 16.72
CA ILE A 81 -0.26 6.99 15.87
C ILE A 81 0.80 7.23 14.79
N VAL A 82 1.54 6.21 14.41
CA VAL A 82 2.30 6.19 13.14
C VAL A 82 1.89 4.92 12.43
N ILE A 83 1.51 5.01 11.16
CA ILE A 83 1.01 3.85 10.40
C ILE A 83 1.51 3.92 8.95
N GLY A 84 1.91 2.77 8.40
CA GLY A 84 2.07 2.63 6.95
C GLY A 84 0.69 2.59 6.30
N SER A 85 0.26 3.65 5.64
CA SER A 85 -1.09 3.77 5.08
C SER A 85 -1.23 3.16 3.68
N GLU A 86 -0.12 2.97 2.98
CA GLU A 86 -0.10 2.45 1.61
C GLU A 86 1.27 1.88 1.26
N ALA A 87 1.24 0.80 0.50
CA ALA A 87 2.41 0.16 -0.07
C ALA A 87 1.98 -0.91 -1.09
N CYS A 88 2.75 -1.06 -2.16
CA CYS A 88 2.61 -2.09 -3.20
C CYS A 88 3.92 -2.22 -3.98
N HIS A 89 4.03 -3.23 -4.85
CA HIS A 89 5.15 -3.34 -5.79
C HIS A 89 4.71 -3.00 -7.21
N CYS A 90 5.50 -2.19 -7.92
CA CYS A 90 5.31 -1.84 -9.33
C CYS A 90 6.68 -1.84 -10.05
N PRO A 91 6.78 -1.85 -11.39
CA PRO A 91 5.70 -1.97 -12.37
C PRO A 91 5.36 -3.42 -12.74
N SER A 92 6.21 -4.40 -12.41
CA SER A 92 5.91 -5.80 -12.77
C SER A 92 4.67 -6.27 -12.03
N THR A 93 3.63 -6.58 -12.78
CA THR A 93 2.28 -6.87 -12.30
C THR A 93 1.95 -8.35 -12.47
N GLY A 94 0.83 -8.78 -11.89
CA GLY A 94 0.24 -10.05 -12.27
C GLY A 94 1.18 -11.22 -12.06
N TYR A 95 1.58 -11.49 -10.82
CA TYR A 95 2.54 -12.54 -10.49
C TYR A 95 3.98 -12.19 -10.90
N ALA A 96 4.39 -10.95 -10.67
CA ALA A 96 5.72 -10.47 -11.03
C ALA A 96 6.11 -10.81 -12.50
N GLU A 97 5.16 -10.64 -13.43
CA GLU A 97 5.31 -11.00 -14.86
C GLU A 97 5.62 -12.48 -15.13
N GLY A 98 5.29 -13.39 -14.20
CA GLY A 98 5.60 -14.82 -14.31
C GLY A 98 6.92 -15.23 -13.63
N ASP A 99 7.63 -14.30 -12.99
CA ASP A 99 8.91 -14.58 -12.31
C ASP A 99 8.70 -14.96 -10.84
N LEU A 100 8.79 -16.26 -10.56
CA LEU A 100 8.68 -16.85 -9.23
C LEU A 100 9.71 -16.34 -8.23
N ASP A 101 10.96 -16.16 -8.68
CA ASP A 101 12.04 -15.70 -7.80
C ASP A 101 11.80 -14.23 -7.42
N LEU A 102 11.31 -13.43 -8.36
CA LEU A 102 10.90 -12.05 -8.09
C LEU A 102 9.68 -11.98 -7.16
N MET A 103 8.68 -12.85 -7.35
CA MET A 103 7.52 -12.93 -6.44
C MET A 103 7.95 -13.27 -5.02
N TRP A 104 8.82 -14.27 -4.86
CA TRP A 104 9.35 -14.66 -3.56
C TRP A 104 10.15 -13.54 -2.90
N TYR A 105 11.04 -12.90 -3.68
CA TYR A 105 11.82 -11.76 -3.23
C TYR A 105 10.94 -10.59 -2.73
N ARG A 106 9.82 -10.31 -3.42
CA ARG A 106 8.83 -9.31 -2.97
C ARG A 106 8.20 -9.70 -1.65
N ALA A 107 7.80 -10.97 -1.48
CA ALA A 107 7.23 -11.45 -0.22
C ALA A 107 8.23 -11.29 0.95
N GLU A 108 9.50 -11.58 0.72
CA GLU A 108 10.56 -11.35 1.70
C GLU A 108 10.71 -9.85 2.05
N LYS A 109 10.63 -8.96 1.06
CA LYS A 109 10.62 -7.50 1.28
C LYS A 109 9.45 -7.04 2.14
N TYR A 110 8.23 -7.51 1.84
CA TYR A 110 7.06 -7.24 2.68
C TYR A 110 7.34 -7.63 4.12
N ALA A 111 7.74 -8.88 4.36
CA ALA A 111 8.03 -9.35 5.72
C ALA A 111 9.10 -8.48 6.41
N HIS A 112 10.19 -8.15 5.71
CA HIS A 112 11.28 -7.38 6.27
C HIS A 112 10.84 -5.96 6.67
N VAL A 113 10.18 -5.22 5.77
CA VAL A 113 9.75 -3.84 6.03
C VAL A 113 8.68 -3.78 7.09
N LEU A 114 7.69 -4.67 7.05
CA LEU A 114 6.60 -4.67 8.04
C LEU A 114 7.16 -4.92 9.45
N LEU A 115 8.07 -5.89 9.59
CA LEU A 115 8.71 -6.16 10.89
C LEU A 115 9.59 -4.99 11.34
N ALA A 116 10.35 -4.37 10.44
CA ALA A 116 11.16 -3.21 10.75
C ALA A 116 10.31 -2.00 11.18
N ASP A 117 9.24 -1.70 10.46
CA ASP A 117 8.32 -0.60 10.79
C ASP A 117 7.66 -0.82 12.15
N LEU A 118 7.17 -2.04 12.42
CA LEU A 118 6.58 -2.39 13.72
C LEU A 118 7.60 -2.29 14.85
N ALA A 119 8.82 -2.77 14.65
CA ALA A 119 9.91 -2.66 15.63
C ALA A 119 10.31 -1.19 15.90
N ALA A 120 10.20 -0.33 14.88
CA ALA A 120 10.44 1.10 15.00
C ALA A 120 9.23 1.89 15.53
N GLY A 121 8.18 1.18 15.97
CA GLY A 121 7.03 1.75 16.67
C GLY A 121 5.87 2.12 15.76
N SER A 122 5.82 1.65 14.52
CA SER A 122 4.58 1.71 13.73
C SER A 122 3.45 0.94 14.44
N SER A 123 2.23 1.44 14.32
CA SER A 123 1.02 0.81 14.88
C SER A 123 0.37 -0.18 13.92
N GLY A 124 0.87 -0.28 12.68
CA GLY A 124 0.35 -1.20 11.67
C GLY A 124 0.81 -0.82 10.27
N TRP A 125 0.25 -1.52 9.29
CA TRP A 125 0.52 -1.30 7.88
C TRP A 125 -0.72 -1.69 7.06
N ILE A 126 -0.91 -1.03 5.91
CA ILE A 126 -2.05 -1.18 5.01
C ILE A 126 -1.53 -1.37 3.57
N GLU A 127 -2.03 -2.41 2.90
CA GLU A 127 -1.78 -2.71 1.48
C GLU A 127 -2.55 -1.74 0.58
N TRP A 128 -2.01 -1.49 -0.62
CA TRP A 128 -2.67 -0.61 -1.57
C TRP A 128 -3.94 -1.25 -2.18
N ASN A 129 -3.77 -2.26 -3.02
CA ASN A 129 -4.89 -2.96 -3.64
C ASN A 129 -5.03 -4.35 -3.02
N LEU A 130 -6.23 -4.65 -2.50
CA LEU A 130 -6.52 -5.98 -1.97
C LEU A 130 -6.53 -7.04 -3.09
N LEU A 131 -7.05 -6.68 -4.27
CA LEU A 131 -7.28 -7.59 -5.40
C LEU A 131 -7.12 -6.84 -6.72
N LEU A 132 -6.31 -7.38 -7.63
CA LEU A 132 -6.18 -6.90 -9.02
C LEU A 132 -6.35 -8.06 -10.01
N ASP A 133 -6.47 -7.74 -11.30
CA ASP A 133 -6.38 -8.77 -12.35
C ASP A 133 -4.92 -9.19 -12.62
N ALA A 134 -4.74 -10.16 -13.52
CA ALA A 134 -3.41 -10.65 -13.94
C ALA A 134 -2.54 -9.60 -14.66
N MET A 135 -3.04 -8.38 -14.88
CA MET A 135 -2.29 -7.26 -15.45
C MET A 135 -2.07 -6.14 -14.44
N GLY A 136 -2.51 -6.30 -13.18
CA GLY A 136 -2.43 -5.25 -12.16
C GLY A 136 -3.44 -4.12 -12.33
N GLY A 137 -4.54 -4.39 -13.02
CA GLY A 137 -5.62 -3.45 -13.29
C GLY A 137 -6.95 -3.82 -12.60
N PRO A 138 -8.03 -3.08 -12.91
CA PRO A 138 -8.08 -1.96 -13.87
C PRO A 138 -7.45 -0.68 -13.30
N ASN A 139 -6.72 0.07 -14.13
CA ASN A 139 -6.18 1.38 -13.75
C ASN A 139 -6.45 2.41 -14.86
N HIS A 140 -7.06 3.54 -14.52
CA HIS A 140 -7.49 4.56 -15.47
C HIS A 140 -6.34 5.36 -16.12
N LEU A 141 -5.14 5.33 -15.54
CA LEU A 141 -3.92 5.95 -16.08
C LEU A 141 -2.88 4.91 -16.50
N ASN A 142 -3.24 3.63 -16.51
CA ASN A 142 -2.33 2.53 -16.79
C ASN A 142 -1.10 2.49 -15.86
N ASN A 143 -1.25 3.00 -14.63
CA ASN A 143 -0.26 2.88 -13.56
C ASN A 143 -0.46 1.55 -12.83
N LEU A 144 -0.05 0.47 -13.47
CA LEU A 144 -0.31 -0.90 -13.04
C LEU A 144 0.69 -1.30 -11.94
N CYS A 145 0.19 -2.01 -10.93
CA CYS A 145 0.98 -2.54 -9.82
C CYS A 145 0.53 -3.97 -9.48
N ASP A 146 1.32 -4.66 -8.69
CA ASP A 146 0.96 -5.98 -8.16
C ASP A 146 0.01 -5.86 -6.96
N ALA A 147 -0.62 -6.98 -6.60
CA ALA A 147 -1.45 -7.10 -5.41
C ALA A 147 -1.25 -8.48 -4.74
N PRO A 148 -1.47 -8.60 -3.42
CA PRO A 148 -1.39 -9.89 -2.73
C PRO A 148 -2.38 -10.94 -3.23
N LEU A 149 -3.51 -10.51 -3.79
CA LEU A 149 -4.48 -11.39 -4.43
C LEU A 149 -4.67 -10.98 -5.89
N LEU A 150 -4.68 -11.98 -6.77
CA LEU A 150 -4.92 -11.79 -8.19
C LEU A 150 -6.16 -12.58 -8.62
N ALA A 151 -7.10 -11.87 -9.25
CA ALA A 151 -8.26 -12.45 -9.90
C ALA A 151 -7.87 -12.89 -11.31
N VAL A 152 -7.42 -14.15 -11.44
CA VAL A 152 -7.07 -14.76 -12.73
C VAL A 152 -8.22 -15.66 -13.19
N PRO A 153 -9.16 -15.19 -14.03
CA PRO A 153 -10.23 -16.06 -14.50
C PRO A 153 -9.65 -17.14 -15.43
N TYR A 154 -10.13 -18.38 -15.33
CA TYR A 154 -9.71 -19.52 -16.19
C TYR A 154 -9.73 -19.18 -17.70
N ARG A 155 -10.65 -18.32 -18.14
CA ARG A 155 -10.75 -17.87 -19.54
C ARG A 155 -9.70 -16.83 -19.94
N ALA A 156 -9.05 -16.17 -18.99
CA ALA A 156 -7.92 -15.28 -19.25
C ALA A 156 -6.58 -16.01 -19.27
N ALA A 157 -6.53 -17.31 -18.96
CA ALA A 157 -5.31 -18.12 -19.08
C ALA A 157 -4.66 -18.07 -20.48
N SER A 158 -5.46 -17.80 -21.52
CA SER A 158 -5.01 -17.63 -22.91
C SER A 158 -4.92 -16.16 -23.35
N ALA A 159 -5.13 -15.19 -22.46
CA ALA A 159 -5.02 -13.78 -22.79
C ALA A 159 -3.56 -13.41 -23.06
N LYS A 160 -3.34 -12.50 -24.01
CA LYS A 160 -2.03 -11.95 -24.30
C LYS A 160 -1.51 -11.28 -23.02
N TYR A 161 -0.33 -11.69 -22.54
CA TYR A 161 0.32 -11.25 -21.30
C TYR A 161 -0.20 -11.88 -19.99
N SER A 162 -1.14 -12.83 -20.03
CA SER A 162 -1.41 -13.63 -18.83
C SER A 162 -0.19 -14.51 -18.53
N PRO A 163 0.33 -14.51 -17.29
CA PRO A 163 1.39 -15.44 -16.89
C PRO A 163 0.91 -16.88 -17.11
N PRO A 164 1.84 -17.82 -17.40
CA PRO A 164 1.49 -19.24 -17.41
C PRO A 164 0.92 -19.62 -16.04
N ILE A 165 -0.26 -20.23 -16.04
CA ILE A 165 -0.86 -20.78 -14.83
C ILE A 165 0.01 -21.96 -14.40
N GLU A 166 0.42 -21.97 -13.14
CA GLU A 166 1.24 -23.04 -12.59
C GLU A 166 0.48 -24.37 -12.59
N SER A 167 1.22 -25.49 -12.73
CA SER A 167 0.63 -26.83 -12.83
C SER A 167 -0.33 -27.19 -11.68
N TRP A 168 -0.13 -26.59 -10.50
CA TRP A 168 -0.93 -26.76 -9.28
C TRP A 168 -2.15 -25.82 -9.17
N GLU A 169 -2.20 -24.76 -9.98
CA GLU A 169 -3.37 -23.86 -10.10
C GLU A 169 -4.42 -24.38 -11.10
N HIS A 170 -4.09 -25.45 -11.84
CA HIS A 170 -5.07 -26.21 -12.61
C HIS A 170 -5.99 -27.00 -11.67
N SER A 171 -6.91 -26.31 -11.00
CA SER A 171 -8.09 -26.97 -10.47
C SER A 171 -8.86 -27.56 -11.67
N LYS A 172 -9.13 -28.88 -11.66
CA LYS A 172 -10.14 -29.45 -12.56
C LYS A 172 -11.41 -28.63 -12.29
N PRO A 173 -11.94 -27.86 -13.26
CA PRO A 173 -12.97 -26.89 -12.96
C PRO A 173 -14.17 -27.64 -12.37
N GLY A 174 -14.40 -27.44 -11.07
CA GLY A 174 -15.72 -27.64 -10.51
C GLY A 174 -16.68 -26.66 -11.20
N THR A 175 -17.97 -26.95 -11.13
CA THR A 175 -19.01 -26.09 -11.71
C THR A 175 -18.86 -24.66 -11.19
N VAL A 176 -18.40 -23.74 -12.04
CA VAL A 176 -18.27 -22.32 -11.68
C VAL A 176 -19.68 -21.72 -11.68
N HIS A 177 -20.24 -21.49 -10.49
CA HIS A 177 -21.49 -20.76 -10.33
C HIS A 177 -21.21 -19.26 -10.29
N GLY A 178 -21.28 -18.60 -11.45
CA GLY A 178 -21.13 -17.16 -11.55
C GLY A 178 -21.62 -16.62 -12.90
N ASN A 179 -22.33 -15.51 -12.88
CA ASN A 179 -22.88 -14.83 -14.06
C ASN A 179 -21.95 -13.72 -14.59
N ALA A 180 -20.68 -13.71 -14.19
CA ALA A 180 -19.72 -12.71 -14.62
C ALA A 180 -19.52 -12.80 -16.15
N LYS A 181 -20.06 -11.81 -16.86
CA LYS A 181 -19.83 -11.57 -18.27
C LYS A 181 -18.76 -10.47 -18.40
N PRO A 182 -17.76 -10.62 -19.29
CA PRO A 182 -16.88 -9.52 -19.63
C PRO A 182 -17.71 -8.34 -20.17
N ARG A 183 -17.17 -7.12 -20.06
CA ARG A 183 -17.84 -5.88 -20.53
C ARG A 183 -18.22 -5.91 -22.01
N GLU A 184 -17.55 -6.75 -22.79
CA GLU A 184 -17.77 -6.97 -24.22
C GLU A 184 -19.04 -7.78 -24.52
N ASP A 185 -19.56 -8.51 -23.51
CA ASP A 185 -20.74 -9.37 -23.58
C ASP A 185 -22.01 -8.72 -23.00
N ILE A 186 -21.98 -7.40 -22.72
CA ILE A 186 -23.10 -6.58 -22.20
C ILE A 186 -23.52 -5.53 -23.23
#